data_AF-U9TQ12-F1
#
_entry.id   AF-U9TQ12-F1
#
_cell.length_a   1.000
_cell.length_b   1.000
_cell.length_c   1.000
_cell.angle_alpha   90.00
_cell.angle_beta   90.00
_cell.angle_gamma   90.00
#
_symmetry.space_group_name_H-M   'P 1'
#
loop_
_entity.id
_entity.type
_entity.pdbx_description
1 polymer ?
#
loop_
_entity_poly.entity_id
_entity_poly.type
_entity_poly.pdbx_seq_one_letter_code
_entity_poly.pdbx_strand_id
1 'polypeptide(L)' 'MPKMMKDMFDQLCKTFDQDEKKTRKLETIGFLYAGLMMTLLRLDSPAGYICRVS' A
#
# COMPACT_ATOMS: atom_id res chain seq x y z
N MET A 1 7.38 8.67 -7.51
CA MET A 1 6.62 8.76 -6.25
C MET A 1 5.65 7.58 -5.96
N PRO A 2 5.36 6.61 -6.87
CA PRO A 2 4.62 5.38 -6.50
C PRO A 2 5.49 4.25 -5.95
N LYS A 3 6.76 4.16 -6.38
CA LYS A 3 7.64 3.01 -6.09
C LYS A 3 7.97 2.86 -4.60
N MET A 4 8.30 3.94 -3.90
CA MET A 4 8.68 3.88 -2.49
C MET A 4 7.52 3.45 -1.59
N MET A 5 6.31 3.97 -1.80
CA MET A 5 5.11 3.55 -1.08
C MET A 5 4.74 2.10 -1.38
N LYS A 6 4.86 1.68 -2.65
CA LYS A 6 4.70 0.27 -3.04
C LYS A 6 5.70 -0.62 -2.30
N ASP A 7 6.99 -0.26 -2.30
CA ASP A 7 8.04 -1.06 -1.66
C ASP A 7 7.81 -1.16 -0.13
N MET A 8 7.34 -0.08 0.51
CA MET A 8 6.94 -0.08 1.92
C MET A 8 5.74 -0.99 2.20
N PHE A 9 4.72 -0.94 1.34
CA PHE A 9 3.55 -1.81 1.44
C PHE A 9 3.93 -3.28 1.23
N ASP A 10 4.84 -3.57 0.30
CA ASP A 10 5.36 -4.92 0.05
C ASP A 10 6.17 -5.46 1.23
N GLN A 11 6.99 -4.61 1.86
CA GLN A 11 7.67 -4.96 3.10
C GLN A 11 6.68 -5.30 4.21
N LEU A 12 5.63 -4.50 4.39
CA LEU A 12 4.58 -4.76 5.36
C LEU A 12 3.90 -6.09 5.07
N CYS A 13 3.54 -6.37 3.82
CA CYS A 13 2.94 -7.65 3.42
C CYS A 13 3.85 -8.85 3.69
N LYS A 14 5.17 -8.71 3.51
CA LYS A 14 6.16 -9.76 3.84
C LYS A 14 6.23 -10.08 5.33
N THR A 15 5.90 -9.16 6.23
CA THR A 15 5.86 -9.44 7.67
C THR A 15 4.73 -10.37 8.08
N PHE A 16 3.70 -10.53 7.25
CA PHE A 16 2.57 -11.44 7.49
C PHE A 16 2.80 -12.85 6.91
N ASP A 17 4.06 -13.23 6.65
CA ASP A 17 4.47 -14.53 6.09
C ASP A 17 3.78 -14.87 4.75
N GLN A 18 3.43 -13.84 3.99
CA GLN A 18 2.66 -13.93 2.75
C GLN A 18 1.33 -14.70 2.87
N ASP A 19 0.74 -14.75 4.07
CA ASP A 19 -0.59 -15.33 4.29
C ASP A 19 -1.61 -14.55 3.47
N GLU A 20 -1.89 -15.04 2.27
CA GLU A 20 -2.65 -14.35 1.23
C GLU A 20 -4.04 -13.93 1.74
N LYS A 21 -4.61 -14.68 2.69
CA LYS A 21 -5.90 -14.36 3.30
C LYS A 21 -5.83 -13.16 4.25
N LYS A 22 -4.70 -12.96 4.92
CA LYS A 22 -4.46 -11.78 5.77
C LYS A 22 -4.06 -10.58 4.92
N THR A 23 -3.16 -10.78 3.95
CA THR A 23 -2.67 -9.71 3.07
C THR A 23 -3.78 -9.09 2.23
N ARG A 24 -4.77 -9.89 1.77
CA ARG A 24 -5.93 -9.38 1.02
C ARG A 24 -6.90 -8.54 1.85
N LYS A 25 -6.84 -8.64 3.17
CA LYS A 25 -7.61 -7.79 4.10
C LYS A 25 -6.81 -6.59 4.58
N LEU A 26 -5.54 -6.51 4.23
CA LEU A 26 -4.65 -5.43 4.63
C LEU A 26 -4.95 -4.22 3.76
N GLU A 27 -5.28 -3.13 4.43
CA GLU A 27 -5.48 -1.84 3.82
C GLU A 27 -4.71 -0.81 4.62
N THR A 28 -3.98 0.05 3.93
CA THR A 28 -3.15 1.08 4.54
C THR A 28 -3.49 2.43 3.94
N ILE A 29 -3.58 3.43 4.80
CA ILE A 29 -3.71 4.83 4.39
C ILE A 29 -2.31 5.43 4.26
N GLY A 30 -2.02 6.02 3.10
CA GLY A 30 -0.79 6.73 2.82
C GLY A 30 -1.05 8.22 2.62
N PHE A 31 -0.07 9.05 2.97
CA PHE A 31 -0.07 10.48 2.65
C PHE A 31 1.11 10.79 1.75
N LEU A 32 0.84 11.43 0.63
CA LEU A 32 1.87 12.00 -0.24
C LEU A 32 1.90 13.51 -0.03
N TYR A 33 3.05 14.04 0.36
CA TYR A 33 3.25 15.48 0.49
C TYR A 33 4.12 15.99 -0.66
N ALA A 34 3.63 16.99 -1.38
CA ALA A 34 4.36 17.66 -2.46
C ALA A 34 4.08 19.17 -2.43
N GLY A 35 5.07 19.97 -1.99
CA GLY A 35 4.90 21.41 -1.89
C GLY A 35 3.91 21.79 -0.79
N LEU A 36 2.75 22.36 -1.16
CA LEU A 36 1.62 22.65 -0.27
C LEU A 36 0.44 21.69 -0.49
N MET A 37 0.61 20.69 -1.35
CA MET A 37 -0.41 19.69 -1.63
C MET A 37 -0.15 18.43 -0.79
N MET A 38 -1.23 17.95 -0.17
CA MET A 38 -1.28 16.65 0.47
C MET A 38 -2.30 15.78 -0.28
N THR A 39 -1.86 14.61 -0.73
CA THR A 39 -2.73 13.61 -1.35
C THR A 39 -2.90 12.45 -0.40
N LEU A 40 -4.15 12.16 -0.04
CA LEU A 40 -4.53 10.96 0.68
C LEU A 40 -4.58 9.80 -0.32
N LEU A 41 -3.94 8.69 0.01
CA LEU A 41 -3.89 7.49 -0.81
C LEU A 41 -4.41 6.31 0.03
N ARG A 42 -5.23 5.46 -0.58
CA ARG A 42 -5.64 4.17 0.00
C ARG A 42 -4.91 3.08 -0.75
N LEU A 43 -4.21 2.20 -0.02
CA LEU A 43 -3.39 1.14 -0.60
C LEU A 43 -3.92 -0.21 -0.11
N ASP A 44 -4.33 -1.06 -1.05
CA ASP A 44 -4.80 -2.42 -0.81
C ASP A 44 -4.18 -3.42 -1.81
N SER A 45 -4.26 -4.72 -1.48
CA SER A 45 -3.83 -5.82 -2.37
C SER A 45 -4.90 -6.90 -2.44
N PRO A 46 -6.00 -6.67 -3.18
CA PRO A 46 -7.17 -7.55 -3.17
C PRO A 46 -6.92 -8.92 -3.82
N ALA A 47 -5.85 -9.07 -4.62
CA ALA A 47 -5.52 -10.30 -5.34
C ALA A 47 -4.00 -10.54 -5.50
N GLY A 48 -3.17 -10.03 -4.59
CA GLY A 48 -1.71 -10.14 -4.71
C GLY A 48 -1.07 -9.22 -5.76
N TYR A 49 -1.88 -8.43 -6.48
CA TYR A 49 -1.43 -7.32 -7.32
C TYR A 49 -1.60 -6.00 -6.57
N ILE A 50 -0.53 -5.21 -6.54
CA ILE A 50 -0.36 -4.09 -5.63
C ILE A 50 -0.86 -2.77 -6.24
N CYS A 51 -1.59 -2.01 -5.43
CA CYS A 51 -1.92 -0.58 -5.55
C CYS A 51 -3.00 -0.19 -6.58
N ARG A 52 -4.23 -0.03 -6.11
CA ARG A 52 -5.17 0.94 -6.70
C ARG A 52 -4.95 2.29 -6.06
N VAL A 53 -4.53 3.28 -6.83
CA VAL A 53 -4.57 4.68 -6.41
C VAL A 53 -5.94 5.20 -6.84
N SER A 54 -6.84 5.42 -5.88
CA SER A 54 -8.15 6.05 -6.09
C SER A 54 -8.15 7.48 -5.60
#